data_AF-A0A829PE36-F1
#
_entry.id   AF-A0A829PE36-F1
#
_cell.length_a   1.000
_cell.length_b   1.000
_cell.length_c   1.000
_cell.angle_alpha   90.00
_cell.angle_beta   90.00
_cell.angle_gamma   90.00
#
_symmetry.space_group_name_H-M   'P 1'
#
loop_
_entity.id
_entity.type
_entity.pdbx_description
1 polymer ?
#
loop_
_entity_poly.entity_id
_entity_poly.type
_entity_poly.pdbx_seq_one_letter_code
_entity_poly.pdbx_strand_id
1 'polypeptide(L)' 'MLWLIANVLAFTVPAFESWRPITVAGLGTGALGTTIVLLQVRAARRGSRGAQTGL' A
#
# COMPACT_ATOMS: atom_id res chain seq x y z
N MET A 1 8.66 -1.81 2.91
CA MET A 1 9.49 -1.89 4.13
C MET A 1 10.08 -0.54 4.53
N LEU A 2 10.68 0.22 3.60
CA LEU A 2 11.23 1.56 3.89
C LEU A 2 10.25 2.50 4.62
N TRP A 3 8.99 2.58 4.16
CA TRP A 3 7.96 3.40 4.80
C TRP A 3 7.62 2.97 6.23
N LEU A 4 7.72 1.68 6.53
CA LEU A 4 7.44 1.14 7.85
C LEU A 4 8.55 1.54 8.83
N ILE A 5 9.81 1.48 8.40
CA ILE A 5 10.97 1.96 9.16
C ILE A 5 10.87 3.46 9.38
N ALA A 6 10.57 4.24 8.33
CA ALA A 6 10.43 5.69 8.44
C ALA A 6 9.28 6.08 9.38
N ASN A 7 8.16 5.35 9.35
CA ASN A 7 7.05 5.56 10.27
C ASN A 7 7.43 5.23 11.72
N VAL A 8 8.20 4.17 11.96
CA VAL A 8 8.71 3.89 13.32
C VAL A 8 9.58 5.04 13.79
N LEU A 9 10.56 5.47 12.99
CA LEU A 9 11.46 6.58 13.34
C LEU A 9 10.71 7.89 13.61
N ALA A 10 9.69 8.22 12.81
CA ALA A 10 8.91 9.45 12.97
C ALA A 10 8.08 9.50 14.27
N PHE A 11 7.79 8.35 14.89
CA PHE A 11 7.01 8.26 16.13
C PHE A 11 7.87 7.94 17.35
N THR A 12 9.11 7.44 17.18
CA THR A 12 10.01 7.13 18.31
C THR A 12 11.11 8.17 18.50
N VAL A 13 11.42 9.00 17.50
CA VAL A 13 12.50 9.99 17.56
C VAL A 13 11.90 11.41 17.44
N PRO A 14 12.02 12.25 18.49
CA PRO A 14 11.43 13.60 18.48
C PRO A 14 11.88 14.48 17.30
N ALA A 15 13.12 14.32 16.84
CA ALA A 15 13.66 15.07 15.70
C ALA A 15 12.91 14.81 14.38
N PHE A 16 12.14 13.73 14.28
CA PHE A 16 11.37 13.36 13.07
C PHE A 16 9.87 13.60 13.21
N GLU A 17 9.41 14.34 14.21
CA GLU A 17 7.98 14.58 14.42
C GLU A 17 7.30 15.23 13.20
N SER A 18 7.99 16.14 12.52
CA SER A 18 7.48 16.82 11.32
C SER A 18 7.29 15.87 10.12
N TRP A 19 7.89 14.68 10.14
CA TRP A 19 7.82 13.70 9.05
C TRP A 19 6.60 12.77 9.16
N ARG A 20 5.88 12.81 10.28
CA ARG A 20 4.73 11.92 10.54
C ARG A 20 3.68 11.94 9.41
N PRO A 21 3.25 13.10 8.87
CA PRO A 21 2.28 13.11 7.77
C PRO A 21 2.79 12.39 6.52
N ILE A 22 4.06 12.61 6.16
CA ILE A 22 4.68 12.02 4.96
C ILE A 22 4.86 10.51 5.11
N THR A 23 5.34 10.07 6.28
CA THR A 23 5.56 8.65 6.55
C THR A 23 4.26 7.86 6.59
N VAL A 24 3.20 8.44 7.17
CA VAL A 24 1.84 7.87 7.13
C VAL A 24 1.29 7.81 5.70
N ALA A 25 1.46 8.89 4.91
CA ALA A 25 1.01 8.91 3.52
C ALA A 25 1.70 7.82 2.68
N GLY A 26 3.04 7.70 2.77
CA GLY A 26 3.79 6.69 2.05
C GLY A 26 3.45 5.26 2.48
N LEU A 27 3.20 5.04 3.77
CA LEU A 27 2.76 3.74 4.29
C LEU A 27 1.35 3.39 3.78
N GLY A 28 0.45 4.37 3.75
CA GLY A 28 -0.89 4.26 3.14
C GLY A 28 -0.84 3.92 1.65
N THR A 29 -0.03 4.65 0.87
CA THR A 29 0.15 4.36 -0.57
C THR A 29 0.67 2.95 -0.82
N GLY A 30 1.65 2.50 -0.03
CA GLY A 30 2.18 1.15 -0.13
C GLY A 30 1.14 0.07 0.20
N ALA A 31 0.33 0.28 1.23
CA ALA A 31 -0.77 -0.61 1.59
C ALA A 31 -1.85 -0.66 0.52
N LEU A 32 -2.23 0.49 -0.05
CA LEU A 32 -3.20 0.59 -1.13
C LEU A 32 -2.72 -0.14 -2.39
N GLY A 33 -1.50 0.14 -2.85
CA GLY A 33 -0.93 -0.55 -4.03
C GLY A 33 -0.86 -2.06 -3.84
N THR A 34 -0.43 -2.51 -2.65
CA THR A 34 -0.39 -3.94 -2.29
C THR A 34 -1.80 -4.55 -2.31
N THR A 35 -2.78 -3.85 -1.73
CA THR A 35 -4.18 -4.31 -1.71
C THR A 35 -4.73 -4.48 -3.11
N ILE A 36 -4.47 -3.50 -4.00
CA ILE A 36 -4.88 -3.59 -5.41
C ILE A 36 -4.29 -4.86 -6.04
N VAL A 37 -2.97 -5.08 -5.94
CA VAL A 37 -2.33 -6.27 -6.52
C VAL A 37 -2.95 -7.56 -5.98
N LEU A 38 -3.17 -7.65 -4.67
CA LEU A 38 -3.78 -8.83 -4.06
C LEU A 38 -5.21 -9.08 -4.56
N LEU A 39 -6.01 -8.02 -4.72
CA LEU A 39 -7.34 -8.10 -5.29
C LEU A 39 -7.30 -8.53 -6.75
N GLN A 40 -6.37 -8.00 -7.55
CA GLN A 40 -6.19 -8.40 -8.95
C GLN A 40 -5.79 -9.87 -9.06
N VAL A 41 -4.84 -10.33 -8.25
CA VAL A 41 -4.41 -11.74 -8.22
C VAL A 41 -5.57 -12.65 -7.80
N ARG A 42 -6.36 -12.24 -6.80
CA ARG A 42 -7.54 -12.99 -6.35
C ARG A 42 -8.63 -13.06 -7.44
N ALA A 43 -8.87 -11.96 -8.15
CA ALA A 43 -9.83 -11.90 -9.26
C ALA A 43 -9.39 -12.80 -10.43
N ALA A 44 -8.10 -12.74 -10.80
CA ALA A 44 -7.52 -13.59 -11.85
C ALA A 44 -7.66 -15.09 -11.51
N ARG A 45 -7.33 -15.49 -10.27
CA ARG A 45 -7.48 -16.89 -9.81
C ARG A 45 -8.92 -17.37 -9.81
N ARG A 46 -9.88 -16.48 -9.56
CA ARG A 46 -11.32 -16.79 -9.59
C ARG A 46 -11.87 -16.94 -11.00
N GLY A 47 -11.05 -16.75 -12.04
CA GLY A 47 -11.52 -16.74 -13.42
C GLY A 47 -12.53 -15.61 -13.65
N SER A 48 -12.36 -14.47 -12.97
CA SER A 48 -13.08 -13.24 -13.27
C SER A 48 -12.68 -12.80 -14.68
N ARG A 49 -13.35 -13.39 -15.67
CA ARG A 49 -13.26 -13.11 -17.10
C ARG A 49 -13.99 -11.78 -17.40
N GLY A 50 -13.78 -10.76 -16.57
CA GLY A 50 -14.44 -9.45 -16.70
C GLY A 50 -14.18 -8.76 -18.05
N ALA A 51 -13.20 -9.25 -18.82
CA ALA A 51 -12.88 -8.79 -20.17
C ALA A 51 -13.24 -9.81 -21.29
N GLN A 52 -13.78 -11.00 -20.99
CA GLN A 52 -14.14 -11.98 -22.03
C GLN A 52 -15.63 -11.98 -22.40
N THR A 53 -16.42 -11.01 -21.93
CA THR A 53 -17.81 -10.80 -22.38
C THR A 53 -17.92 -9.98 -23.67
N GLY A 54 -16.82 -9.80 -24.41
CA GLY A 54 -16.76 -8.97 -25.62
C GLY A 54 -15.82 -9.49 -26.71
N LEU A 55 -15.50 -10.79 -26.72
CA LEU A 55 -15.01 -11.52 -27.89
C LEU A 55 -16.09 -12.52 -28.30
#